data_AF-A0A9N9CVL9-F1
#
_entry.id   AF-A0A9N9CVL9-F1
#
_cell.length_a   1.000
_cell.length_b   1.000
_cell.length_c   1.000
_cell.angle_alpha   90.00
_cell.angle_beta   90.00
_cell.angle_gamma   90.00
#
_symmetry.space_group_name_H-M   'P 1'
#
loop_
_entity.id
_entity.type
_entity.pdbx_description
1 polymer ?
#
loop_
_entity_poly.entity_id
_entity_poly.type
_entity_poly.pdbx_seq_one_letter_code
_entity_poly.pdbx_strand_id
1 'polypeptide(L)'
;MSTQKEQRVILNVGGIKYETYRSTLTAYPDTMLGTMFQERNNSMLHPTDGANEYFFDRNGYAFRFIIEFYRTGKILWEETYDTAVGGPINVSRNELHEEIEYFRIPYDINVDCKRSKFKKRPAEVIDAFVNVLESFVDAALQGWHGDVKIYLYEDTISFKAFLDNEEVSNNRNFTDQNNFVIFKKMGYRVLKSFAKDIANYFKKMIPGLVWDCHHFDRQIPQVTLPHFSLKISFGDRYSKGLLESTNFYSNLKIMNDEN
;
A
#
# COMPACT_ATOMS: atom_id res chain seq x y z
N MET A 1 -29.18 -33.91 -21.57
CA MET A 1 -27.98 -33.34 -22.21
C MET A 1 -27.19 -32.61 -21.14
N SER A 2 -26.11 -33.18 -20.64
CA SER A 2 -25.20 -32.46 -19.74
C SER A 2 -24.52 -31.35 -20.53
N THR A 3 -24.88 -30.11 -20.25
CA THR A 3 -24.28 -28.94 -20.90
C THR A 3 -22.79 -28.88 -20.54
N GLN A 4 -21.89 -28.89 -21.53
CA GLN A 4 -20.42 -28.83 -21.31
C GLN A 4 -19.98 -27.68 -20.39
N LYS A 5 -20.82 -26.66 -20.22
CA LYS A 5 -20.64 -25.56 -19.24
C LYS A 5 -20.50 -26.03 -17.79
N GLU A 6 -21.15 -27.12 -17.40
CA GLU A 6 -21.12 -27.66 -16.03
C GLU A 6 -20.01 -28.71 -15.82
N GLN A 7 -19.25 -29.03 -16.87
CA GLN A 7 -18.15 -29.96 -16.78
C GLN A 7 -17.03 -29.37 -15.93
N ARG A 8 -16.65 -30.11 -14.87
CA ARG A 8 -15.51 -29.77 -14.03
C ARG A 8 -14.20 -30.20 -14.70
N VAL A 9 -13.19 -29.36 -14.55
CA VAL A 9 -11.85 -29.50 -15.11
C VAL A 9 -10.86 -29.35 -13.98
N ILE A 10 -9.80 -30.16 -13.98
CA ILE A 10 -8.68 -30.04 -13.06
C ILE A 10 -7.49 -29.45 -13.81
N LEU A 11 -6.93 -28.36 -13.30
CA LEU A 11 -5.69 -27.76 -13.79
C LEU A 11 -4.59 -28.06 -12.76
N ASN A 12 -3.64 -28.90 -13.13
CA ASN A 12 -2.49 -29.23 -12.30
C ASN A 12 -1.31 -28.34 -12.71
N VAL A 13 -1.01 -27.33 -11.89
CA VAL A 13 -0.02 -26.30 -12.19
C VAL A 13 1.15 -26.41 -11.22
N GLY A 14 2.31 -26.87 -11.71
CA GLY A 14 3.50 -27.10 -10.89
C GLY A 14 3.27 -28.10 -9.75
N GLY A 15 2.32 -29.03 -9.92
CA GLY A 15 1.92 -30.00 -8.89
C GLY A 15 0.72 -29.57 -8.03
N ILE A 16 0.27 -28.31 -8.11
CA ILE A 16 -0.91 -27.82 -7.38
C ILE A 16 -2.16 -27.98 -8.23
N LYS A 17 -3.17 -28.68 -7.71
CA LYS A 17 -4.42 -28.96 -8.43
C LYS A 17 -5.50 -27.91 -8.15
N TYR A 18 -6.00 -27.29 -9.22
CA TYR A 18 -7.10 -26.34 -9.20
C TYR A 18 -8.31 -26.91 -9.92
N GLU A 19 -9.40 -27.13 -9.20
CA GLU A 19 -10.67 -27.56 -9.78
C GLU A 19 -11.53 -26.34 -10.13
N THR A 20 -12.08 -26.32 -11.34
CA THR A 20 -12.97 -25.25 -11.80
C THR A 20 -13.96 -25.78 -12.85
N TYR A 21 -14.91 -24.95 -13.25
CA TYR A 21 -15.82 -25.26 -14.34
C TYR A 21 -15.24 -24.80 -15.68
N ARG A 22 -15.53 -25.55 -16.74
CA ARG A 22 -15.20 -25.17 -18.11
C ARG A 22 -15.77 -23.80 -18.46
N SER A 23 -16.99 -23.50 -18.01
CA SER A 23 -17.63 -22.19 -18.19
C SER A 23 -16.86 -21.03 -17.56
N THR A 24 -16.19 -21.25 -16.42
CA THR A 24 -15.33 -20.24 -15.78
C THR A 24 -14.16 -19.87 -16.71
N LEU A 25 -13.52 -20.86 -17.33
CA LEU A 25 -12.39 -20.62 -18.23
C LEU A 25 -12.84 -19.94 -19.53
N THR A 26 -13.94 -20.39 -20.13
CA THR A 26 -14.45 -19.86 -21.40
C THR A 26 -15.11 -18.49 -21.30
N ALA A 27 -15.34 -17.96 -20.08
CA ALA A 27 -15.84 -16.60 -19.86
C ALA A 27 -14.90 -15.52 -20.43
N TYR A 28 -13.60 -15.81 -20.54
CA TYR A 28 -12.59 -14.90 -21.09
C TYR A 28 -11.91 -15.53 -22.32
N PRO A 29 -12.58 -15.56 -23.48
CA PRO A 29 -12.14 -16.32 -24.65
C PRO A 29 -10.77 -15.89 -25.20
N ASP A 30 -10.38 -14.63 -24.98
CA ASP A 30 -9.15 -14.03 -25.51
C ASP A 30 -7.89 -14.42 -24.71
N THR A 31 -8.07 -15.12 -23.60
CA THR A 31 -6.98 -15.66 -22.77
C THR A 31 -6.56 -17.05 -23.23
N MET A 32 -5.38 -17.51 -22.80
CA MET A 32 -4.86 -18.83 -23.20
C MET A 32 -5.81 -19.97 -22.80
N LEU A 33 -6.22 -20.03 -21.53
CA LEU A 33 -7.14 -21.08 -21.06
C LEU A 33 -8.54 -20.90 -21.66
N GLY A 34 -8.99 -19.66 -21.82
CA GLY A 34 -10.28 -19.38 -22.45
C GLY A 34 -10.34 -19.90 -23.88
N THR A 35 -9.28 -19.69 -24.67
CA THR A 35 -9.12 -20.25 -26.01
C THR A 35 -9.00 -21.77 -25.98
N MET A 36 -8.13 -22.32 -25.13
CA MET A 36 -7.89 -23.77 -25.02
C MET A 36 -9.18 -24.55 -24.74
N PHE A 37 -10.04 -24.06 -23.84
CA PHE A 37 -11.26 -24.73 -23.43
C PHE A 37 -12.51 -24.34 -24.26
N GLN A 38 -12.38 -23.65 -25.39
CA GLN A 38 -13.53 -23.45 -26.29
C GLN A 38 -13.99 -24.76 -26.93
N GLU A 39 -15.27 -24.86 -27.26
CA GLU A 39 -15.84 -26.07 -27.87
C GLU A 39 -15.15 -26.45 -29.18
N ARG A 40 -14.77 -25.44 -30.00
CA ARG A 40 -14.04 -25.65 -31.26
C ARG A 40 -12.66 -26.27 -31.11
N ASN A 41 -12.06 -26.17 -29.93
CA ASN A 41 -10.70 -26.66 -29.64
C ASN A 41 -10.70 -27.98 -28.85
N ASN A 42 -11.88 -28.59 -28.65
CA ASN A 42 -12.03 -29.84 -27.90
C ASN A 42 -11.12 -30.98 -28.37
N SER A 43 -10.90 -31.09 -29.68
CA SER A 43 -10.07 -32.15 -30.27
C SER A 43 -8.57 -32.02 -29.94
N MET A 44 -8.13 -30.83 -29.50
CA MET A 44 -6.74 -30.55 -29.13
C MET A 44 -6.48 -30.75 -27.63
N LEU A 45 -7.53 -31.05 -26.84
CA LEU A 45 -7.42 -31.29 -25.41
C LEU A 45 -6.96 -32.74 -25.17
N HIS A 46 -5.81 -32.88 -24.51
CA HIS A 46 -5.25 -34.17 -24.12
C HIS A 46 -5.18 -34.25 -22.59
N PRO A 47 -6.28 -34.61 -21.91
CA PRO A 47 -6.27 -34.75 -20.45
C PRO A 47 -5.43 -35.95 -20.02
N THR A 48 -4.75 -35.83 -18.89
CA THR A 48 -3.98 -36.91 -18.29
C THR A 48 -4.92 -37.96 -17.70
N ASP A 49 -4.66 -39.23 -18.03
CA ASP A 49 -5.24 -40.44 -17.42
C ASP A 49 -6.77 -40.47 -17.23
N GLY A 50 -7.52 -39.91 -18.19
CA GLY A 50 -8.98 -39.98 -18.21
C GLY A 50 -9.71 -39.14 -17.15
N ALA A 51 -8.97 -38.40 -16.31
CA ALA A 51 -9.50 -37.64 -15.17
C ALA A 51 -9.90 -36.18 -15.49
N ASN A 52 -9.92 -35.79 -16.78
CA ASN A 52 -10.09 -34.40 -17.22
C ASN A 52 -9.13 -33.41 -16.52
N GLU A 53 -7.90 -33.90 -16.27
CA GLU A 53 -6.80 -33.18 -15.64
C GLU A 53 -5.81 -32.68 -16.71
N TYR A 54 -5.38 -31.43 -16.61
CA TYR A 54 -4.45 -30.79 -17.55
C TYR A 54 -3.23 -30.28 -16.79
N PHE A 55 -2.04 -30.70 -17.20
CA PHE A 55 -0.79 -30.35 -16.55
C PHE A 55 -0.12 -29.12 -17.17
N PHE A 56 0.36 -28.22 -16.31
CA PHE A 56 1.12 -27.03 -16.67
C PHE A 56 2.38 -26.97 -15.80
N ASP A 57 3.56 -26.95 -16.42
CA ASP A 57 4.85 -26.81 -15.74
C ASP A 57 5.14 -25.33 -15.43
N ARG A 58 4.33 -24.75 -14.53
CA ARG A 58 4.32 -23.32 -14.17
C ARG A 58 4.23 -23.12 -12.65
N ASN A 59 4.35 -21.89 -12.18
CA ASN A 59 4.26 -21.58 -10.75
C ASN A 59 2.81 -21.71 -10.24
N GLY A 60 2.52 -22.83 -9.55
CA GLY A 60 1.20 -23.09 -8.98
C GLY A 60 0.75 -22.02 -7.98
N TYR A 61 1.63 -21.50 -7.13
CA TYR A 61 1.26 -20.48 -6.15
C TYR A 61 0.81 -19.17 -6.81
N ALA A 62 1.52 -18.72 -7.84
CA ALA A 62 1.13 -17.56 -8.62
C ALA A 62 -0.18 -17.80 -9.42
N PHE A 63 -0.38 -19.04 -9.88
CA PHE A 63 -1.58 -19.43 -10.63
C PHE A 63 -2.90 -19.23 -9.85
N ARG A 64 -2.85 -19.25 -8.51
CA ARG A 64 -4.00 -18.89 -7.67
C ARG A 64 -4.63 -17.56 -8.09
N PHE A 65 -3.82 -16.54 -8.39
CA PHE A 65 -4.32 -15.22 -8.79
C PHE A 65 -4.89 -15.22 -10.21
N ILE A 66 -4.32 -16.05 -11.08
CA ILE A 66 -4.80 -16.26 -12.46
C ILE A 66 -6.18 -16.92 -12.43
N ILE A 67 -6.39 -17.99 -11.66
CA ILE A 67 -7.70 -18.66 -11.60
C ILE A 67 -8.77 -17.77 -10.94
N GLU A 68 -8.38 -16.91 -10.01
CA GLU A 68 -9.31 -15.95 -9.38
C GLU A 68 -9.77 -14.85 -10.36
N PHE A 69 -8.92 -14.47 -11.32
CA PHE A 69 -9.34 -13.60 -12.42
C PHE A 69 -10.48 -14.21 -13.24
N TYR A 70 -10.44 -15.52 -13.54
CA TYR A 70 -11.55 -16.17 -14.26
C TYR A 70 -12.85 -16.18 -13.45
N ARG A 71 -12.77 -16.17 -12.12
CA ARG A 71 -13.96 -16.16 -11.24
C ARG A 71 -14.54 -14.77 -11.04
N THR A 72 -13.68 -13.75 -10.92
CA THR A 72 -14.08 -12.40 -10.45
C THR A 72 -13.88 -11.31 -11.50
N GLY A 73 -13.11 -11.58 -12.55
CA GLY A 73 -12.65 -10.59 -13.52
C GLY A 73 -11.54 -9.67 -13.02
N LYS A 74 -10.95 -9.95 -11.85
CA LYS A 74 -9.91 -9.11 -11.23
C LYS A 74 -8.76 -9.96 -10.71
N ILE A 75 -7.55 -9.41 -10.75
CA ILE A 75 -6.38 -9.98 -10.06
C ILE A 75 -6.28 -9.33 -8.68
N LEU A 76 -6.58 -10.11 -7.63
CA LEU A 76 -6.49 -9.68 -6.24
C LEU A 76 -5.14 -10.10 -5.66
N TRP A 77 -4.08 -9.39 -6.05
CA TRP A 77 -2.74 -9.58 -5.51
C TRP A 77 -2.45 -8.48 -4.49
N GLU A 78 -2.58 -8.82 -3.22
CA GLU A 78 -2.06 -8.07 -2.09
C GLU A 78 -1.07 -8.97 -1.35
N GLU A 79 -0.17 -8.40 -0.54
CA GLU A 79 0.66 -9.18 0.39
C GLU A 79 -0.28 -9.82 1.43
N THR A 80 -0.95 -10.92 1.07
CA THR A 80 -1.93 -11.60 1.91
C THR A 80 -1.33 -12.82 2.56
N TYR A 81 -1.47 -12.91 3.88
CA TYR A 81 -1.22 -14.11 4.67
C TYR A 81 -2.34 -15.12 4.42
N ASP A 82 -2.01 -16.30 3.90
CA ASP A 82 -3.00 -17.36 3.73
C ASP A 82 -3.12 -18.19 5.02
N THR A 83 -4.18 -17.92 5.79
CA THR A 83 -4.49 -18.59 7.05
C THR A 83 -4.83 -20.08 6.90
N ALA A 84 -5.12 -20.57 5.69
CA ALA A 84 -5.44 -21.99 5.46
C ALA A 84 -4.18 -22.87 5.30
N VAL A 85 -3.01 -22.29 5.06
CA VAL A 85 -1.76 -23.01 4.73
C VAL A 85 -0.64 -22.78 5.74
N GLY A 86 -0.89 -22.04 6.83
CA GLY A 86 0.06 -21.90 7.94
C GLY A 86 1.32 -21.09 7.61
N GLY A 87 1.28 -20.18 6.63
CA GLY A 87 2.37 -19.25 6.36
C GLY A 87 2.10 -18.27 5.21
N PRO A 88 2.83 -17.14 5.11
CA PRO A 88 2.73 -16.24 3.98
C PRO A 88 3.29 -16.93 2.73
N ILE A 89 2.41 -17.25 1.77
CA ILE A 89 2.83 -17.59 0.41
C ILE A 89 3.20 -16.27 -0.27
N ASN A 90 4.46 -15.88 -0.15
CA ASN A 90 4.98 -14.68 -0.81
C ASN A 90 5.21 -14.95 -2.30
N VAL A 91 4.16 -14.82 -3.12
CA VAL A 91 4.32 -14.68 -4.57
C VAL A 91 4.76 -13.26 -4.87
N SER A 92 5.98 -13.11 -5.38
CA SER A 92 6.53 -11.83 -5.78
C SER A 92 5.79 -11.25 -6.99
N ARG A 93 5.91 -9.93 -7.17
CA ARG A 93 5.35 -9.22 -8.33
C ARG A 93 5.81 -9.83 -9.65
N ASN A 94 7.09 -10.21 -9.73
CA ASN A 94 7.70 -10.70 -10.95
C ASN A 94 7.16 -12.08 -11.30
N GLU A 95 7.05 -12.98 -10.31
CA GLU A 95 6.46 -14.31 -10.51
C GLU A 95 5.01 -14.21 -11.01
N LEU A 96 4.20 -13.32 -10.42
CA LEU A 96 2.84 -13.11 -10.90
C LEU A 96 2.81 -12.51 -12.31
N HIS A 97 3.70 -11.55 -12.62
CA HIS A 97 3.78 -10.95 -13.94
C HIS A 97 4.11 -11.97 -15.03
N GLU A 98 5.05 -12.88 -14.77
CA GLU A 98 5.41 -13.96 -15.70
C GLU A 98 4.21 -14.87 -16.00
N GLU A 99 3.40 -15.20 -14.99
CA GLU A 99 2.19 -16.01 -15.21
C GLU A 99 1.09 -15.24 -15.96
N ILE A 100 0.89 -13.94 -15.67
CA ILE A 100 -0.05 -13.09 -16.42
C ILE A 100 0.30 -13.10 -17.92
N GLU A 101 1.58 -12.98 -18.24
CA GLU A 101 2.07 -12.99 -19.62
C GLU A 101 1.88 -14.37 -20.27
N TYR A 102 2.24 -15.45 -19.56
CA TYR A 102 2.09 -16.82 -20.05
C TYR A 102 0.63 -17.17 -20.35
N PHE A 103 -0.28 -16.93 -19.40
CA PHE A 103 -1.70 -17.24 -19.55
C PHE A 103 -2.45 -16.21 -20.42
N ARG A 104 -1.75 -15.18 -20.93
CA ARG A 104 -2.30 -14.12 -21.78
C ARG A 104 -3.50 -13.43 -21.13
N ILE A 105 -3.40 -13.13 -19.83
CA ILE A 105 -4.44 -12.39 -19.13
C ILE A 105 -4.34 -10.92 -19.55
N PRO A 106 -5.43 -10.28 -20.05
CA PRO A 106 -5.42 -8.87 -20.47
C PRO A 106 -5.45 -7.94 -19.25
N TYR A 107 -4.44 -8.04 -18.40
CA TYR A 107 -4.30 -7.32 -17.15
C TYR A 107 -2.92 -6.67 -17.08
N ASP A 108 -2.90 -5.34 -16.93
CA ASP A 108 -1.67 -4.59 -16.74
C ASP A 108 -1.43 -4.38 -15.24
N ILE A 109 -0.53 -5.21 -14.68
CA ILE A 109 -0.13 -5.10 -13.27
C ILE A 109 0.52 -3.75 -12.93
N ASN A 110 1.07 -3.03 -13.94
CA ASN A 110 1.66 -1.71 -13.79
C ASN A 110 0.61 -0.59 -13.76
N VAL A 111 -0.60 -0.85 -14.30
CA VAL A 111 -1.75 0.05 -14.20
C VAL A 111 -2.54 -0.19 -12.92
N ASP A 112 -2.75 -1.46 -12.53
CA ASP A 112 -3.57 -1.76 -11.34
C ASP A 112 -2.84 -1.64 -10.00
N CYS A 113 -1.51 -1.82 -9.95
CA CYS A 113 -0.75 -1.39 -8.76
C CYS A 113 -0.78 0.13 -8.55
N LYS A 114 -1.12 0.90 -9.59
CA LYS A 114 -1.37 2.35 -9.50
C LYS A 114 -2.84 2.62 -9.16
N ARG A 115 -3.81 1.89 -9.70
CA ARG A 115 -5.24 2.04 -9.34
C ARG A 115 -5.59 1.64 -7.91
N SER A 116 -4.98 0.57 -7.36
CA SER A 116 -5.16 0.16 -5.96
C SER A 116 -4.55 1.17 -4.98
N LYS A 117 -3.41 1.79 -5.32
CA LYS A 117 -2.79 2.85 -4.50
C LYS A 117 -3.44 4.24 -4.64
N PHE A 118 -4.27 4.48 -5.67
CA PHE A 118 -4.83 5.81 -5.98
C PHE A 118 -6.36 5.90 -6.06
N LYS A 119 -7.12 4.95 -5.50
CA LYS A 119 -8.57 5.10 -5.28
C LYS A 119 -8.95 5.29 -3.80
N LYS A 120 -8.08 5.91 -3.01
CA LYS A 120 -8.52 6.53 -1.75
C LYS A 120 -9.20 7.86 -2.11
N ARG A 121 -10.36 8.16 -1.51
CA ARG A 121 -10.99 9.48 -1.67
C ARG A 121 -9.97 10.56 -1.24
N PRO A 122 -9.98 11.78 -1.83
CA PRO A 122 -9.05 12.83 -1.42
C PRO A 122 -9.01 13.05 0.10
N ALA A 123 -10.17 12.94 0.78
CA ALA A 123 -10.27 12.97 2.24
C ALA A 123 -9.49 11.83 2.92
N GLU A 124 -9.71 10.57 2.52
CA GLU A 124 -9.01 9.41 3.09
C GLU A 124 -7.49 9.46 2.91
N VAL A 125 -7.00 10.11 1.84
CA VAL A 125 -5.57 10.35 1.63
C VAL A 125 -5.04 11.38 2.60
N ILE A 126 -5.79 12.46 2.83
CA ILE A 126 -5.46 13.50 3.80
C ILE A 126 -5.48 12.90 5.20
N ASP A 127 -6.53 12.17 5.57
CA ASP A 127 -6.67 11.52 6.87
C ASP A 127 -5.51 10.55 7.14
N ALA A 128 -5.16 9.73 6.14
CA ALA A 128 -4.02 8.82 6.26
C ALA A 128 -2.68 9.58 6.43
N PHE A 129 -2.52 10.72 5.77
CA PHE A 129 -1.33 11.56 5.92
C PHE A 129 -1.27 12.23 7.30
N VAL A 130 -2.42 12.74 7.79
CA VAL A 130 -2.55 13.34 9.12
C VAL A 130 -2.26 12.30 10.21
N ASN A 131 -2.80 11.09 10.12
CA ASN A 131 -2.55 10.02 11.10
C ASN A 131 -1.05 9.63 11.20
N VAL A 132 -0.34 9.64 10.06
CA VAL A 132 1.10 9.38 10.04
C VAL A 132 1.88 10.56 10.63
N LEU A 133 1.43 11.81 10.40
CA LEU A 133 1.97 12.98 11.09
C LEU A 133 1.70 12.95 12.60
N GLU A 134 0.52 12.51 13.04
CA GLU A 134 0.18 12.36 14.47
C GLU A 134 1.10 11.35 15.14
N SER A 135 1.23 10.15 14.55
CA SER A 135 2.12 9.09 15.08
C SER A 135 3.56 9.60 15.21
N PHE A 136 3.99 10.42 14.25
CA PHE A 136 5.32 11.01 14.26
C PHE A 136 5.51 12.09 15.33
N VAL A 137 4.51 12.95 15.52
CA VAL A 137 4.50 13.95 16.58
C VAL A 137 4.50 13.27 17.95
N ASP A 138 3.76 12.18 18.11
CA ASP A 138 3.75 11.39 19.34
C ASP A 138 5.11 10.77 19.63
N ALA A 139 5.75 10.17 18.63
CA ALA A 139 7.10 9.63 18.75
C ALA A 139 8.11 10.74 19.12
N ALA A 140 7.97 11.94 18.53
CA ALA A 140 8.81 13.09 18.86
C ALA A 140 8.59 13.58 20.31
N LEU A 141 7.34 13.65 20.75
CA LEU A 141 6.98 14.07 22.11
C LEU A 141 7.49 13.10 23.18
N GLN A 142 7.33 11.79 22.96
CA GLN A 142 7.70 10.77 23.93
C GLN A 142 9.22 10.54 24.02
N GLY A 143 9.94 10.67 22.90
CA GLY A 143 11.34 10.27 22.83
C GLY A 143 12.36 11.41 22.82
N TRP A 144 11.97 12.64 22.47
CA TRP A 144 12.95 13.58 21.93
C TRP A 144 13.01 14.96 22.58
N HIS A 145 12.00 15.38 23.35
CA HIS A 145 12.00 16.64 24.11
C HIS A 145 12.64 17.82 23.35
N GLY A 146 12.37 17.92 22.04
CA GLY A 146 13.12 18.79 21.13
C GLY A 146 12.37 19.06 19.82
N ASP A 147 12.96 19.92 18.99
CA ASP A 147 12.37 20.38 17.73
C ASP A 147 12.58 19.35 16.62
N VAL A 148 11.56 19.15 15.77
CA VAL A 148 11.66 18.26 14.62
C VAL A 148 11.41 19.02 13.33
N LYS A 149 12.28 18.83 12.34
CA LYS A 149 12.14 19.38 10.99
C LYS A 149 11.96 18.27 9.97
N ILE A 150 10.89 18.37 9.20
CA ILE A 150 10.56 17.51 8.08
C ILE A 150 10.75 18.32 6.80
N TYR A 151 11.47 17.75 5.84
CA TYR A 151 11.64 18.34 4.52
C TYR A 151 10.93 17.45 3.50
N LEU A 152 9.92 18.00 2.82
CA LEU A 152 9.16 17.29 1.79
C LEU A 152 9.46 17.89 0.42
N TYR A 153 10.16 17.13 -0.41
CA TYR A 153 10.40 17.41 -1.83
C TYR A 153 9.31 16.75 -2.68
N GLU A 154 9.29 17.03 -3.98
CA GLU A 154 8.29 16.46 -4.90
C GLU A 154 8.31 14.92 -4.98
N ASP A 155 9.48 14.31 -4.80
CA ASP A 155 9.66 12.84 -4.89
C ASP A 155 10.35 12.21 -3.67
N THR A 156 10.76 13.01 -2.69
CA THR A 156 11.51 12.53 -1.51
C THR A 156 11.05 13.24 -0.25
N ILE A 157 11.23 12.56 0.89
CA ILE A 157 11.00 13.14 2.22
C ILE A 157 12.26 12.86 3.02
N SER A 158 12.78 13.89 3.70
CA SER A 158 13.89 13.75 4.65
C SER A 158 13.50 14.33 6.01
N PHE A 159 14.11 13.78 7.06
CA PHE A 159 13.79 14.11 8.45
C PHE A 159 15.07 14.52 9.16
N LYS A 160 14.97 15.59 9.94
CA LYS A 160 16.05 16.07 10.80
C LYS A 160 15.49 16.37 12.18
N ALA A 161 16.03 15.70 13.19
CA ALA A 161 15.71 15.97 14.58
C ALA A 161 16.74 16.94 15.17
N PHE A 162 16.27 17.90 15.95
CA PHE A 162 17.10 18.88 16.62
C PHE A 162 16.82 18.85 18.12
N LEU A 163 17.89 18.85 18.92
CA LEU A 163 17.84 19.06 20.37
C LEU A 163 18.70 20.28 20.68
N ASP A 164 18.15 21.29 21.35
CA ASP A 164 18.88 22.53 21.70
C ASP A 164 19.60 23.19 20.51
N ASN A 165 18.96 23.18 19.33
CA ASN A 165 19.50 23.66 18.05
C ASN A 165 20.64 22.83 17.43
N GLU A 166 21.02 21.70 18.02
CA GLU A 166 21.97 20.75 17.44
C GLU A 166 21.25 19.61 16.71
N GLU A 167 21.70 19.26 15.51
CA GLU A 167 21.14 18.16 14.71
C GLU A 167 21.58 16.80 15.29
N VAL A 168 20.63 15.99 15.76
CA VAL A 168 20.89 14.68 16.39
C VAL A 168 20.53 13.51 15.46
N SER A 169 20.36 13.79 14.15
CA SER A 169 19.73 12.91 13.15
C SER A 169 20.43 11.56 12.91
N ASN A 170 21.72 11.43 13.24
CA ASN A 170 22.51 10.25 12.90
C ASN A 170 22.43 9.07 13.90
N ASN A 171 21.83 9.24 15.08
CA ASN A 171 22.02 8.28 16.19
C ASN A 171 20.75 7.63 16.75
N ARG A 172 19.59 7.87 16.16
CA ARG A 172 18.33 7.30 16.68
C ARG A 172 17.48 6.83 15.51
N ASN A 173 17.31 5.51 15.43
CA ASN A 173 16.50 4.83 14.42
C ASN A 173 15.06 5.35 14.50
N PHE A 174 14.65 6.19 13.55
CA PHE A 174 13.26 6.57 13.38
C PHE A 174 12.51 5.44 12.68
N THR A 175 11.86 4.56 13.44
CA THR A 175 10.98 3.51 12.91
C THR A 175 9.82 4.08 12.07
N ASP A 176 9.36 5.30 12.35
CA ASP A 176 8.22 5.92 11.68
C ASP A 176 8.54 6.60 10.35
N GLN A 177 9.81 6.75 9.97
CA GLN A 177 10.19 7.23 8.64
C GLN A 177 9.68 6.32 7.53
N ASN A 178 9.54 5.02 7.82
CA ASN A 178 9.02 4.03 6.89
C ASN A 178 7.55 4.29 6.53
N ASN A 179 6.75 4.82 7.46
CA ASN A 179 5.34 5.14 7.24
C ASN A 179 5.16 6.40 6.37
N PHE A 180 6.16 7.27 6.25
CA PHE A 180 6.14 8.39 5.31
C PHE A 180 6.58 8.00 3.89
N VAL A 181 7.22 6.84 3.70
CA VAL A 181 7.68 6.39 2.38
C VAL A 181 6.51 6.30 1.40
N ILE A 182 5.34 5.89 1.87
CA ILE A 182 4.11 5.81 1.05
C ILE A 182 3.59 7.19 0.61
N PHE A 183 3.99 8.27 1.29
CA PHE A 183 3.61 9.64 0.97
C PHE A 183 4.68 10.42 0.22
N LYS A 184 5.83 9.82 -0.16
CA LYS A 184 6.95 10.50 -0.83
C LYS A 184 6.57 11.38 -2.02
N LYS A 185 5.56 10.98 -2.80
CA LYS A 185 5.08 11.73 -3.97
C LYS A 185 3.88 12.64 -3.71
N MET A 186 3.14 12.37 -2.63
CA MET A 186 1.85 13.02 -2.34
C MET A 186 1.92 14.04 -1.21
N GLY A 187 2.82 13.87 -0.23
CA GLY A 187 2.98 14.76 0.91
C GLY A 187 3.23 16.20 0.50
N TYR A 188 4.06 16.42 -0.54
CA TYR A 188 4.27 17.74 -1.13
C TYR A 188 2.96 18.37 -1.65
N ARG A 189 2.12 17.59 -2.34
CA ARG A 189 0.84 18.09 -2.90
C ARG A 189 -0.21 18.33 -1.82
N VAL A 190 -0.25 17.47 -0.79
CA VAL A 190 -1.12 17.62 0.37
C VAL A 190 -0.78 18.89 1.11
N LEU A 191 0.49 19.13 1.45
CA LEU A 191 0.90 20.37 2.11
C LEU A 191 0.68 21.60 1.22
N LYS A 192 0.93 21.49 -0.09
CA LYS A 192 0.64 22.58 -1.03
C LYS A 192 -0.82 23.02 -1.01
N SER A 193 -1.76 22.11 -0.75
CA SER A 193 -3.20 22.38 -0.84
C SER A 193 -3.85 22.58 0.53
N PHE A 194 -3.35 21.92 1.58
CA PHE A 194 -4.02 21.79 2.88
C PHE A 194 -3.12 22.12 4.08
N ALA A 195 -1.90 22.66 3.90
CA ALA A 195 -0.99 22.93 5.02
C ALA A 195 -1.61 23.81 6.12
N LYS A 196 -2.46 24.78 5.75
CA LYS A 196 -3.14 25.66 6.73
C LYS A 196 -4.19 24.90 7.54
N ASP A 197 -4.98 24.05 6.89
CA ASP A 197 -6.04 23.28 7.55
C ASP A 197 -5.44 22.25 8.50
N ILE A 198 -4.39 21.55 8.05
CA ILE A 198 -3.61 20.62 8.87
C ILE A 198 -3.00 21.36 10.07
N ALA A 199 -2.39 22.53 9.85
CA ALA A 199 -1.83 23.34 10.94
C ALA A 199 -2.88 23.72 11.99
N ASN A 200 -4.07 24.13 11.56
CA ASN A 200 -5.16 24.50 12.45
C ASN A 200 -5.69 23.30 13.26
N TYR A 201 -5.79 22.14 12.61
CA TYR A 201 -6.15 20.88 13.27
C TYR A 201 -5.16 20.54 14.39
N PHE A 202 -3.86 20.52 14.09
CA PHE A 202 -2.83 20.19 15.07
C PHE A 202 -2.70 21.24 16.19
N LYS A 203 -2.85 22.54 15.88
CA LYS A 203 -2.85 23.60 16.91
C LYS A 203 -4.04 23.48 17.87
N LYS A 204 -5.19 23.00 17.38
CA LYS A 204 -6.38 22.75 18.20
C LYS A 204 -6.19 21.52 19.08
N MET A 205 -5.57 20.47 18.53
CA MET A 205 -5.36 19.19 19.20
C MET A 205 -4.24 19.26 20.27
N ILE A 206 -3.17 20.01 19.99
CA ILE A 206 -1.96 20.10 20.85
C ILE A 206 -1.71 21.57 21.22
N PRO A 207 -2.23 22.04 22.38
CA PRO A 207 -2.08 23.42 22.81
C PRO A 207 -0.61 23.77 23.11
N GLY A 208 -0.02 24.66 22.32
CA GLY A 208 1.40 25.06 22.46
C GLY A 208 2.34 24.40 21.46
N LEU A 209 1.80 23.59 20.54
CA LEU A 209 2.50 23.18 19.33
C LEU A 209 2.77 24.40 18.45
N VAL A 210 4.03 24.60 18.10
CA VAL A 210 4.47 25.58 17.12
C VAL A 210 4.61 24.84 15.78
N TRP A 211 3.65 25.10 14.90
CA TRP A 211 3.67 24.64 13.51
C TRP A 211 4.23 25.74 12.62
N ASP A 212 5.38 25.48 12.01
CA ASP A 212 6.03 26.39 11.07
C ASP A 212 6.30 25.68 9.75
N CYS A 213 5.52 26.01 8.72
CA CYS A 213 5.58 25.35 7.42
C CYS A 213 5.85 26.37 6.32
N HIS A 214 7.03 26.27 5.71
CA HIS A 214 7.48 27.14 4.64
C HIS A 214 7.58 26.37 3.34
N HIS A 215 7.05 26.97 2.27
CA HIS A 215 7.28 26.51 0.91
C HIS A 215 8.50 27.24 0.34
N PHE A 216 9.52 26.47 -0.04
CA PHE A 216 10.70 26.99 -0.71
C PHE A 216 10.57 26.69 -2.20
N ASP A 217 10.31 27.73 -2.97
CA ASP A 217 10.42 27.69 -4.43
C ASP A 217 11.87 27.54 -4.88
N ARG A 218 12.05 27.15 -6.14
CA ARG A 218 13.38 26.95 -6.73
C ARG A 218 14.20 28.24 -6.71
N GLN A 219 15.15 28.35 -5.78
CA GLN A 219 15.99 29.55 -5.65
C GLN A 219 17.22 29.51 -6.57
N ILE A 220 17.80 28.33 -6.83
CA ILE A 220 18.97 28.16 -7.71
C ILE A 220 18.72 26.99 -8.67
N PRO A 221 18.69 27.21 -9.99
CA PRO A 221 18.57 26.14 -10.98
C PRO A 221 19.71 25.13 -10.80
N GLN A 222 19.37 23.85 -10.65
CA GLN A 222 20.26 22.69 -10.41
C GLN A 222 20.76 22.43 -8.98
N VAL A 223 20.54 23.31 -7.99
CA VAL A 223 21.06 23.09 -6.62
C VAL A 223 19.97 22.81 -5.60
N THR A 224 18.84 23.51 -5.66
CA THR A 224 17.74 23.34 -4.70
C THR A 224 16.46 22.94 -5.39
N LEU A 225 15.93 21.76 -5.04
CA LEU A 225 14.61 21.32 -5.47
C LEU A 225 13.53 22.05 -4.65
N PRO A 226 12.35 22.34 -5.25
CA PRO A 226 11.21 22.86 -4.52
C PRO A 226 10.86 21.92 -3.37
N HIS A 227 10.67 22.47 -2.18
CA HIS A 227 10.35 21.67 -1.01
C HIS A 227 9.55 22.44 0.03
N PHE A 228 8.81 21.72 0.85
CA PHE A 228 8.28 22.22 2.11
C PHE A 228 9.27 21.93 3.22
N SER A 229 9.56 22.93 4.05
CA SER A 229 10.16 22.71 5.36
C SER A 229 9.06 22.85 6.40
N LEU A 230 8.77 21.77 7.10
CA LEU A 230 7.84 21.72 8.22
C LEU A 230 8.65 21.57 9.50
N LYS A 231 8.74 22.64 10.29
CA LYS A 231 9.27 22.61 11.64
C LYS A 231 8.11 22.46 12.62
N ILE A 232 8.19 21.43 13.44
CA ILE A 232 7.31 21.19 14.57
C ILE A 232 8.14 21.41 15.83
N SER A 233 7.76 22.43 16.58
CA SER A 233 8.41 22.85 17.81
C SER A 233 7.44 22.73 18.97
N PHE A 234 7.93 22.28 20.11
CA PHE A 234 7.15 22.20 21.34
C PHE A 234 7.68 23.30 22.27
N GLY A 235 6.86 24.28 22.63
CA GLY A 235 7.32 25.38 23.49
C GLY A 235 7.81 24.89 24.86
N ASP A 236 8.51 25.75 25.61
CA ASP A 236 9.13 25.47 26.93
C ASP A 236 8.20 24.85 28.00
N ARG A 237 6.89 24.83 27.74
CA ARG A 237 5.86 24.23 28.60
C ARG A 237 5.83 22.69 28.58
N TYR A 238 6.56 22.03 27.70
CA TYR A 238 6.71 20.58 27.66
C TYR A 238 7.98 20.08 28.36
N SER A 239 8.44 20.81 29.37
CA SER A 239 9.41 20.29 30.33
C SER A 239 8.82 19.07 31.06
N LYS A 240 9.69 18.08 31.31
CA LYS A 240 9.48 16.71 31.85
C LYS A 240 8.21 16.41 32.67
N GLY A 241 7.69 17.35 33.46
CA GLY A 241 6.58 17.14 34.39
C GLY A 241 5.18 17.03 33.77
N LEU A 242 4.89 17.61 32.60
CA LEU A 242 3.54 17.51 32.00
C LEU A 242 3.33 16.21 31.21
N LEU A 243 4.39 15.75 30.52
CA LEU A 243 4.40 14.53 29.69
C LEU A 243 4.19 13.24 30.51
N GLU A 244 4.63 13.22 31.78
CA GLU A 244 4.38 12.09 32.69
C GLU A 244 2.94 12.06 33.24
N SER A 245 2.26 13.22 33.30
CA SER A 245 0.89 13.31 33.83
C SER A 245 -0.20 13.02 32.79
N THR A 246 0.14 13.12 31.51
CA THR A 246 -0.83 12.98 30.44
C THR A 246 -0.71 11.61 29.79
N ASN A 247 -1.53 10.66 30.28
CA ASN A 247 -2.23 9.69 29.43
C ASN A 247 -3.15 10.42 28.42
N PHE A 248 -2.63 11.44 27.71
CA PHE A 248 -3.40 12.41 26.94
C PHE A 248 -4.16 11.72 25.81
N TYR A 249 -3.50 10.73 25.18
CA TYR A 249 -3.99 10.08 23.98
C TYR A 249 -4.78 8.80 24.22
N SER A 250 -4.65 8.16 25.38
CA SER A 250 -5.57 7.10 25.81
C SER A 250 -7.02 7.63 25.85
N ASN A 251 -7.18 8.92 26.17
CA ASN A 251 -8.48 9.58 26.29
C ASN A 251 -8.98 10.22 24.98
N LEU A 252 -8.11 10.58 24.03
CA LEU A 252 -8.51 11.13 22.72
C LEU A 252 -9.14 10.06 21.81
N LYS A 253 -8.71 8.81 21.92
CA LYS A 253 -9.32 7.68 21.18
C LYS A 253 -10.76 7.39 21.65
N ILE A 254 -11.06 7.67 22.92
CA ILE A 254 -12.40 7.45 23.51
C ILE A 254 -13.39 8.53 23.06
N MET A 255 -12.95 9.77 22.82
CA MET A 255 -13.85 10.87 22.41
C MET A 255 -14.25 10.85 20.92
N ASN A 256 -13.52 10.14 20.06
CA ASN A 256 -13.85 10.01 18.63
C ASN A 256 -14.75 8.81 18.29
N ASP A 257 -14.98 7.90 19.24
CA ASP A 257 -15.93 6.78 19.08
C ASP A 257 -17.35 7.13 19.60
N GLU A 258 -17.58 8.34 20.13
CA GLU A 258 -18.86 8.79 20.69
C GLU A 258 -19.57 9.95 19.93
N ASN A 259 -19.21 10.25 18.68
CA ASN A 259 -20.00 11.19 17.83
C ASN A 259 -20.24 10.67 16.42
#